data_AF-A0A963E8A2-F1
#
_entry.id   AF-A0A963E8A2-F1
#
_cell.length_a   1.000
_cell.length_b   1.000
_cell.length_c   1.000
_cell.angle_alpha   90.00
_cell.angle_beta   90.00
_cell.angle_gamma   90.00
#
_symmetry.space_group_name_H-M   'P 1'
#
loop_
_entity.id
_entity.type
_entity.pdbx_description
1 polymer ?
#
loop_
_entity_poly.entity_id
_entity_poly.type
_entity_poly.pdbx_seq_one_letter_code
_entity_poly.pdbx_strand_id
1 'polypeptide(L)'
;MKLNHVCTALLTAGLLYSASSFAVPVVLDFEGAGNLASLNDFYNGGTDSLGNSGVNYGVSFNSDALAVIDSDAGGTGNIANEPSPNTVLFFLTGTALMNYAAGFDTGFSFYYSSSTAATIDVYDGLDGTGNLLASVNVTAQHTNNCVGDPNGTFCNWTAVGVSFNGIAKSVDFGGTTNQTAYDNVTFGAATPCGPNGCTEVPEPASLALLGLGLAGLGFGRRKRA
;
A
#
# COMPACT_ATOMS: atom_id res chain seq x y z
N MET A 1 72.08 -5.16 12.44
CA MET A 1 71.14 -5.75 11.48
C MET A 1 69.81 -5.92 12.20
N LYS A 2 68.80 -5.12 11.82
CA LYS A 2 67.48 -5.03 12.48
C LYS A 2 66.55 -6.09 11.91
N LEU A 3 65.70 -6.71 12.73
CA LEU A 3 64.39 -7.21 12.29
C LEU A 3 63.46 -7.37 13.51
N ASN A 4 62.52 -6.43 13.67
CA ASN A 4 61.39 -6.56 14.59
C ASN A 4 60.25 -7.25 13.83
N HIS A 5 59.78 -8.39 14.34
CA HIS A 5 58.60 -9.06 13.80
C HIS A 5 57.32 -8.36 14.27
N VAL A 6 56.65 -7.77 13.29
CA VAL A 6 55.29 -7.23 13.37
C VAL A 6 54.33 -8.40 13.56
N CYS A 7 53.66 -8.45 14.72
CA CYS A 7 52.58 -9.40 14.98
C CYS A 7 51.24 -8.70 14.69
N THR A 8 50.77 -8.80 13.45
CA THR A 8 49.47 -8.25 13.02
C THR A 8 48.37 -9.23 13.40
N ALA A 9 47.67 -8.99 14.51
CA ALA A 9 46.47 -9.75 14.86
C ALA A 9 45.25 -9.19 14.11
N LEU A 10 44.67 -10.02 13.23
CA LEU A 10 43.35 -9.86 12.63
C LEU A 10 42.26 -9.77 13.72
N LEU A 11 41.29 -8.88 13.52
CA LEU A 11 39.95 -8.95 14.13
C LEU A 11 38.93 -8.41 13.11
N THR A 12 38.63 -9.24 12.10
CA THR A 12 37.47 -9.09 11.23
C THR A 12 36.24 -9.63 11.96
N ALA A 13 35.56 -8.80 12.73
CA ALA A 13 34.22 -9.09 13.23
C ALA A 13 33.21 -8.68 12.15
N GLY A 14 32.84 -9.63 11.29
CA GLY A 14 31.73 -9.47 10.35
C GLY A 14 30.41 -9.46 11.12
N LEU A 15 29.88 -8.27 11.38
CA LEU A 15 28.51 -8.08 11.83
C LEU A 15 27.57 -8.35 10.65
N LEU A 16 27.12 -9.59 10.51
CA LEU A 16 25.91 -9.93 9.76
C LEU A 16 24.70 -9.51 10.60
N TYR A 17 24.46 -8.20 10.69
CA TYR A 17 23.12 -7.71 11.03
C TYR A 17 22.34 -7.66 9.71
N SER A 18 21.53 -8.69 9.47
CA SER A 18 20.41 -8.58 8.55
C SER A 18 19.42 -7.60 9.18
N ALA A 19 19.57 -6.30 8.90
CA ALA A 19 18.49 -5.38 9.16
C ALA A 19 17.27 -5.89 8.38
N SER A 20 16.13 -6.06 9.06
CA SER A 20 14.88 -6.26 8.36
C SER A 20 14.72 -5.08 7.41
N SER A 21 14.76 -5.35 6.10
CA SER A 21 14.36 -4.34 5.12
C SER A 21 12.88 -4.08 5.39
N PHE A 22 12.55 -2.95 5.97
CA PHE A 22 11.16 -2.51 6.00
C PHE A 22 10.78 -2.27 4.53
N ALA A 23 9.89 -3.11 4.00
CA ALA A 23 9.33 -2.85 2.70
C ALA A 23 8.53 -1.54 2.81
N VAL A 24 8.79 -0.61 1.90
CA VAL A 24 7.99 0.62 1.78
C VAL A 24 6.55 0.18 1.51
N PRO A 25 5.54 0.75 2.20
CA PRO A 25 4.15 0.42 1.92
C PRO A 25 3.83 0.68 0.45
N VAL A 26 3.05 -0.22 -0.16
CA VAL A 26 2.57 -0.04 -1.53
C VAL A 26 1.22 0.63 -1.48
N VAL A 27 1.00 1.59 -2.39
CA VAL A 27 -0.25 2.34 -2.51
C VAL A 27 -0.81 2.13 -3.91
N LEU A 28 -2.10 1.82 -3.98
CA LEU A 28 -2.88 1.72 -5.21
C LEU A 28 -3.86 2.90 -5.22
N ASP A 29 -3.61 3.86 -6.09
CA ASP A 29 -4.37 5.11 -6.30
C ASP A 29 -5.34 5.02 -7.49
N PHE A 30 -5.35 3.89 -8.21
CA PHE A 30 -6.15 3.59 -9.40
C PHE A 30 -5.95 4.53 -10.61
N GLU A 31 -5.11 5.55 -10.50
CA GLU A 31 -4.87 6.51 -11.57
C GLU A 31 -4.31 5.85 -12.83
N GLY A 32 -4.87 6.25 -13.97
CA GLY A 32 -4.55 5.68 -15.29
C GLY A 32 -5.35 4.42 -15.65
N ALA A 33 -6.14 3.85 -14.73
CA ALA A 33 -7.13 2.84 -15.08
C ALA A 33 -8.31 3.47 -15.84
N GLY A 34 -8.93 2.70 -16.72
CA GLY A 34 -10.05 3.16 -17.54
C GLY A 34 -11.35 3.28 -16.74
N ASN A 35 -12.19 4.25 -17.10
CA ASN A 35 -13.51 4.41 -16.49
C ASN A 35 -14.39 3.17 -16.70
N LEU A 36 -14.90 2.60 -15.60
CA LEU A 36 -15.67 1.35 -15.54
C LEU A 36 -14.90 0.10 -16.04
N ALA A 37 -13.57 0.16 -16.07
CA ALA A 37 -12.75 -0.98 -16.46
C ALA A 37 -12.53 -1.93 -15.28
N SER A 38 -12.66 -3.24 -15.51
CA SER A 38 -12.15 -4.24 -14.56
C SER A 38 -10.63 -4.12 -14.45
N LEU A 39 -10.13 -4.01 -13.23
CA LEU A 39 -8.70 -3.77 -12.95
C LEU A 39 -7.81 -4.93 -13.39
N ASN A 40 -8.27 -6.18 -13.27
CA ASN A 40 -7.55 -7.37 -13.73
C ASN A 40 -6.05 -7.35 -13.35
N ASP A 41 -5.15 -7.28 -14.34
CA ASP A 41 -3.70 -7.26 -14.17
C ASP A 41 -3.09 -5.86 -14.31
N PHE A 42 -3.88 -4.78 -14.19
CA PHE A 42 -3.41 -3.39 -14.29
C PHE A 42 -2.18 -3.11 -13.42
N TYR A 43 -2.14 -3.66 -12.19
CA TYR A 43 -1.01 -3.56 -11.26
C TYR A 43 -0.09 -4.80 -11.23
N ASN A 44 -0.26 -5.72 -12.19
CA ASN A 44 0.48 -6.99 -12.28
C ASN A 44 1.30 -7.10 -13.58
N GLY A 45 1.59 -5.98 -14.24
CA GLY A 45 2.31 -5.93 -15.51
C GLY A 45 1.47 -6.34 -16.73
N GLY A 46 0.15 -6.50 -16.57
CA GLY A 46 -0.82 -6.66 -17.64
C GLY A 46 -1.62 -5.37 -17.87
N THR A 47 -2.89 -5.52 -18.22
CA THR A 47 -3.80 -4.39 -18.45
C THR A 47 -5.10 -4.53 -17.64
N ASP A 48 -5.80 -3.41 -17.49
CA ASP A 48 -7.24 -3.42 -17.21
C ASP A 48 -8.03 -3.95 -18.42
N SER A 49 -9.35 -4.05 -18.29
CA SER A 49 -10.23 -4.51 -19.39
C SER A 49 -10.32 -3.59 -20.61
N LEU A 50 -9.83 -2.35 -20.53
CA LEU A 50 -9.81 -1.37 -21.62
C LEU A 50 -8.42 -1.22 -22.26
N GLY A 51 -7.43 -1.98 -21.78
CA GLY A 51 -6.08 -2.02 -22.34
C GLY A 51 -5.10 -1.01 -21.73
N ASN A 52 -5.45 -0.36 -20.61
CA ASN A 52 -4.53 0.52 -19.88
C ASN A 52 -3.64 -0.29 -18.93
N SER A 53 -2.44 0.18 -18.64
CA SER A 53 -1.50 -0.46 -17.71
C SER A 53 -1.05 0.51 -16.63
N GLY A 54 -0.91 -0.01 -15.41
CA GLY A 54 -0.36 0.71 -14.27
C GLY A 54 1.06 0.27 -13.96
N VAL A 55 1.54 0.73 -12.80
CA VAL A 55 2.82 0.28 -12.23
C VAL A 55 2.71 -1.20 -11.86
N ASN A 56 3.72 -2.01 -12.20
CA ASN A 56 3.73 -3.41 -11.82
C ASN A 56 4.18 -3.58 -10.36
N TYR A 57 3.20 -3.71 -9.46
CA TYR A 57 3.40 -4.10 -8.08
C TYR A 57 3.26 -5.61 -7.85
N GLY A 58 2.83 -6.38 -8.85
CA GLY A 58 2.49 -7.80 -8.69
C GLY A 58 1.10 -8.03 -8.09
N VAL A 59 0.23 -7.01 -8.13
CA VAL A 59 -1.13 -7.05 -7.58
C VAL A 59 -2.13 -7.29 -8.70
N SER A 60 -2.98 -8.30 -8.53
CA SER A 60 -4.06 -8.63 -9.45
C SER A 60 -5.41 -8.49 -8.77
N PHE A 61 -6.44 -8.23 -9.56
CA PHE A 61 -7.83 -8.14 -9.11
C PHE A 61 -8.70 -9.14 -9.88
N ASN A 62 -9.78 -9.60 -9.24
CA ASN A 62 -10.82 -10.31 -9.96
C ASN A 62 -11.62 -9.35 -10.89
N SER A 63 -12.47 -9.93 -11.74
CA SER A 63 -13.23 -9.15 -12.73
C SER A 63 -14.30 -8.22 -12.14
N ASP A 64 -14.72 -8.45 -10.90
CA ASP A 64 -15.70 -7.61 -10.20
C ASP A 64 -15.11 -6.26 -9.75
N ALA A 65 -13.79 -6.18 -9.53
CA ALA A 65 -13.11 -4.97 -9.14
C ALA A 65 -12.99 -3.99 -10.32
N LEU A 66 -13.73 -2.89 -10.25
CA LEU A 66 -13.79 -1.88 -11.30
C LEU A 66 -13.11 -0.58 -10.84
N ALA A 67 -12.43 0.08 -11.76
CA ALA A 67 -12.08 1.50 -11.60
C ALA A 67 -13.25 2.37 -12.06
N VAL A 68 -13.49 3.49 -11.39
CA VAL A 68 -14.39 4.54 -11.88
C VAL A 68 -13.71 5.89 -11.75
N ILE A 69 -13.80 6.67 -12.82
CA ILE A 69 -13.25 8.02 -12.88
C ILE A 69 -14.37 8.99 -12.51
N ASP A 70 -14.07 10.04 -11.74
CA ASP A 70 -15.00 11.12 -11.44
C ASP A 70 -15.63 11.68 -12.73
N SER A 71 -16.94 11.90 -12.68
CA SER A 71 -17.70 12.57 -13.73
C SER A 71 -17.13 13.94 -14.12
N ASP A 72 -16.60 14.71 -13.16
CA ASP A 72 -16.03 16.03 -13.43
C ASP A 72 -14.63 15.94 -14.11
N ALA A 73 -14.01 14.75 -14.08
CA ALA A 73 -12.78 14.40 -14.78
C ALA A 73 -13.00 13.62 -16.09
N GLY A 74 -14.25 13.55 -16.58
CA GLY A 74 -14.60 12.88 -17.84
C GLY A 74 -14.97 11.40 -17.71
N GLY A 75 -15.15 10.92 -16.48
CA GLY A 75 -15.66 9.59 -16.16
C GLY A 75 -17.18 9.54 -15.93
N THR A 76 -17.60 8.60 -15.10
CA THR A 76 -19.03 8.38 -14.74
C THR A 76 -19.26 8.26 -13.23
N GLY A 77 -18.24 8.50 -12.42
CA GLY A 77 -18.27 8.38 -10.98
C GLY A 77 -19.13 9.44 -10.32
N ASN A 78 -19.93 9.04 -9.32
CA ASN A 78 -20.68 9.94 -8.45
C ASN A 78 -19.89 10.23 -7.16
N ILE A 79 -18.62 10.56 -7.34
CA ILE A 79 -17.59 10.74 -6.32
C ILE A 79 -17.10 12.19 -6.36
N ALA A 80 -16.53 12.66 -5.25
CA ALA A 80 -15.93 13.99 -5.13
C ALA A 80 -14.87 14.00 -4.02
N ASN A 81 -13.91 14.93 -4.09
CA ASN A 81 -12.86 15.13 -3.07
C ASN A 81 -12.04 13.88 -2.78
N GLU A 82 -11.78 13.10 -3.82
CA GLU A 82 -11.02 11.87 -3.80
C GLU A 82 -9.62 12.11 -3.19
N PRO A 83 -9.13 11.18 -2.35
CA PRO A 83 -7.78 11.25 -1.78
C PRO A 83 -6.67 11.28 -2.81
N SER A 84 -6.83 10.58 -3.93
CA SER A 84 -6.03 10.66 -5.15
C SER A 84 -6.88 11.25 -6.29
N PRO A 85 -6.27 11.75 -7.37
CA PRO A 85 -6.89 12.77 -8.21
C PRO A 85 -8.29 12.50 -8.77
N ASN A 86 -8.56 11.36 -9.42
CA ASN A 86 -9.83 11.21 -10.14
C ASN A 86 -10.41 9.79 -10.14
N THR A 87 -9.65 8.77 -9.72
CA THR A 87 -9.98 7.38 -9.98
C THR A 87 -10.03 6.58 -8.69
N VAL A 88 -11.08 5.77 -8.53
CA VAL A 88 -11.27 4.99 -7.31
C VAL A 88 -11.71 3.57 -7.65
N LEU A 89 -11.51 2.65 -6.71
CA LEU A 89 -12.03 1.29 -6.78
C LEU A 89 -13.49 1.25 -6.32
N PHE A 90 -14.32 0.54 -7.08
CA PHE A 90 -15.66 0.12 -6.67
C PHE A 90 -16.00 -1.23 -7.32
N PHE A 91 -17.18 -1.77 -7.04
CA PHE A 91 -17.69 -2.97 -7.71
C PHE A 91 -19.22 -2.98 -7.75
N LEU A 92 -19.79 -3.58 -8.80
CA LEU A 92 -21.23 -3.62 -9.03
C LEU A 92 -21.87 -4.96 -8.67
N THR A 93 -21.09 -6.03 -8.70
CA THR A 93 -21.52 -7.41 -8.47
C THR A 93 -20.50 -8.13 -7.61
N GLY A 94 -20.94 -9.24 -6.99
CA GLY A 94 -20.04 -10.10 -6.23
C GLY A 94 -19.27 -9.34 -5.15
N THR A 95 -17.95 -9.46 -5.19
CA THR A 95 -17.02 -8.71 -4.36
C THR A 95 -15.73 -8.43 -5.12
N ALA A 96 -15.12 -7.26 -4.89
CA ALA A 96 -13.77 -7.01 -5.36
C ALA A 96 -12.76 -7.82 -4.52
N LEU A 97 -11.97 -8.66 -5.18
CA LEU A 97 -10.85 -9.40 -4.58
C LEU A 97 -9.54 -8.83 -5.10
N MET A 98 -8.66 -8.44 -4.18
CA MET A 98 -7.28 -8.08 -4.45
C MET A 98 -6.37 -9.23 -4.05
N ASN A 99 -5.44 -9.61 -4.93
CA ASN A 99 -4.45 -10.66 -4.73
C ASN A 99 -3.04 -10.10 -4.85
N TYR A 100 -2.18 -10.45 -3.90
CA TYR A 100 -0.76 -10.15 -3.93
C TYR A 100 0.05 -11.40 -3.56
N ALA A 101 0.56 -12.10 -4.57
CA ALA A 101 1.17 -13.43 -4.41
C ALA A 101 2.45 -13.42 -3.56
N ALA A 102 3.23 -12.33 -3.62
CA ALA A 102 4.40 -12.12 -2.78
C ALA A 102 4.04 -11.95 -1.30
N GLY A 103 2.80 -11.50 -1.03
CA GLY A 103 2.26 -11.25 0.29
C GLY A 103 2.76 -9.97 0.94
N PHE A 104 2.04 -9.53 1.96
CA PHE A 104 2.33 -8.31 2.72
C PHE A 104 2.08 -8.53 4.22
N ASP A 105 2.76 -7.77 5.06
CA ASP A 105 2.63 -7.82 6.52
C ASP A 105 2.30 -6.43 7.08
N THR A 106 2.47 -6.27 8.40
CA THR A 106 2.35 -5.00 9.14
C THR A 106 0.93 -4.43 9.25
N GLY A 107 0.22 -4.29 8.13
CA GLY A 107 -1.15 -3.81 8.11
C GLY A 107 -1.73 -3.61 6.72
N PHE A 108 -3.03 -3.35 6.72
CA PHE A 108 -3.81 -2.97 5.56
C PHE A 108 -4.63 -1.72 5.88
N SER A 109 -4.71 -0.78 4.94
CA SER A 109 -5.42 0.47 5.14
C SER A 109 -5.87 1.09 3.82
N PHE A 110 -6.84 1.98 3.89
CA PHE A 110 -7.39 2.67 2.72
C PHE A 110 -8.20 3.90 3.16
N TYR A 111 -8.53 4.75 2.20
CA TYR A 111 -9.60 5.72 2.35
C TYR A 111 -10.88 5.16 1.73
N TYR A 112 -12.02 5.48 2.31
CA TYR A 112 -13.32 5.07 1.76
C TYR A 112 -14.36 6.17 1.83
N SER A 113 -15.29 6.12 0.88
CA SER A 113 -16.58 6.80 0.95
C SER A 113 -17.70 5.77 0.81
N SER A 114 -18.57 5.65 1.82
CA SER A 114 -19.59 4.59 1.87
C SER A 114 -20.97 5.08 2.29
N SER A 115 -22.02 4.58 1.63
CA SER A 115 -23.43 4.77 2.00
C SER A 115 -23.95 3.69 2.96
N THR A 116 -23.17 2.65 3.22
CA THR A 116 -23.54 1.52 4.09
C THR A 116 -22.41 1.11 5.03
N ALA A 117 -22.74 0.36 6.08
CA ALA A 117 -21.72 -0.34 6.85
C ALA A 117 -21.28 -1.61 6.13
N ALA A 118 -20.01 -1.97 6.26
CA ALA A 118 -19.45 -3.20 5.71
C ALA A 118 -18.15 -3.60 6.39
N THR A 119 -17.68 -4.79 6.04
CA THR A 119 -16.45 -5.38 6.56
C THR A 119 -15.58 -5.82 5.40
N ILE A 120 -14.31 -5.41 5.45
CA ILE A 120 -13.25 -5.77 4.51
C ILE A 120 -12.35 -6.76 5.24
N ASP A 121 -12.10 -7.91 4.62
CA ASP A 121 -11.41 -9.03 5.25
C ASP A 121 -10.05 -9.29 4.60
N VAL A 122 -9.03 -9.57 5.42
CA VAL A 122 -7.64 -9.77 5.02
C VAL A 122 -7.24 -11.21 5.31
N TYR A 123 -6.76 -11.93 4.30
CA TYR A 123 -6.48 -13.38 4.38
C TYR A 123 -5.03 -13.74 4.08
N ASP A 124 -4.55 -14.85 4.65
CA ASP A 124 -3.22 -15.41 4.36
C ASP A 124 -3.14 -16.29 3.10
N GLY A 125 -4.29 -16.67 2.52
CA GLY A 125 -4.40 -17.31 1.22
C GLY A 125 -4.75 -16.31 0.11
N LEU A 126 -4.63 -16.75 -1.14
CA LEU A 126 -5.14 -16.02 -2.29
C LEU A 126 -6.66 -16.17 -2.39
N ASP A 127 -7.31 -15.28 -3.13
CA ASP A 127 -8.74 -15.37 -3.47
C ASP A 127 -9.68 -15.43 -2.25
N GLY A 128 -9.34 -14.72 -1.18
CA GLY A 128 -10.14 -14.72 0.06
C GLY A 128 -10.12 -16.07 0.80
N THR A 129 -9.13 -16.93 0.52
CA THR A 129 -8.99 -18.24 1.15
C THR A 129 -7.96 -18.24 2.28
N GLY A 130 -7.87 -19.34 3.02
CA GLY A 130 -6.92 -19.47 4.14
C GLY A 130 -7.50 -18.95 5.45
N ASN A 131 -6.63 -18.48 6.33
CA ASN A 131 -7.03 -17.92 7.62
C ASN A 131 -7.30 -16.42 7.47
N LEU A 132 -8.36 -15.96 8.13
CA LEU A 132 -8.64 -14.54 8.33
C LEU A 132 -7.60 -13.96 9.31
N LEU A 133 -6.80 -13.01 8.84
CA LEU A 133 -5.78 -12.32 9.65
C LEU A 133 -6.32 -11.06 10.32
N ALA A 134 -7.22 -10.35 9.65
CA ALA A 134 -7.84 -9.13 10.17
C ALA A 134 -9.13 -8.79 9.42
N SER A 135 -9.95 -7.95 10.06
CA SER A 135 -11.14 -7.34 9.46
C SER A 135 -11.12 -5.84 9.71
N VAL A 136 -11.51 -5.05 8.72
CA VAL A 136 -11.67 -3.60 8.79
C VAL A 136 -13.15 -3.28 8.61
N ASN A 137 -13.74 -2.58 9.57
CA ASN A 137 -15.14 -2.16 9.48
C ASN A 137 -15.24 -0.72 8.97
N VAL A 138 -16.17 -0.51 8.04
CA VAL A 138 -16.54 0.83 7.53
C VAL A 138 -17.99 1.14 7.89
N THR A 139 -18.34 2.43 7.92
CA THR A 139 -19.69 2.90 8.26
C THR A 139 -20.27 3.78 7.16
N ALA A 140 -21.58 3.97 7.17
CA ALA A 140 -22.23 4.92 6.28
C ALA A 140 -21.83 6.36 6.67
N GLN A 141 -21.12 7.05 5.79
CA GLN A 141 -20.62 8.40 6.03
C GLN A 141 -20.51 9.28 4.77
N HIS A 142 -20.73 8.72 3.58
CA HIS A 142 -20.38 9.32 2.28
C HIS A 142 -20.81 10.78 2.04
N THR A 143 -21.92 11.24 2.63
CA THR A 143 -22.46 12.61 2.49
C THR A 143 -22.06 13.56 3.63
N ASN A 144 -21.27 13.11 4.60
CA ASN A 144 -20.98 13.91 5.79
C ASN A 144 -19.99 15.04 5.45
N ASN A 145 -20.35 16.28 5.79
CA ASN A 145 -19.48 17.45 5.58
C ASN A 145 -18.97 17.61 4.13
N CYS A 146 -19.78 17.24 3.13
CA CYS A 146 -19.48 17.52 1.73
C CYS A 146 -19.24 19.03 1.53
N VAL A 147 -18.00 19.43 1.33
CA VAL A 147 -17.59 20.78 0.96
C VAL A 147 -16.40 20.63 0.02
N GLY A 148 -16.52 21.06 -1.24
CA GLY A 148 -15.49 20.83 -2.26
C GLY A 148 -16.10 20.45 -3.61
N ASP A 149 -15.35 19.72 -4.45
CA ASP A 149 -15.53 19.44 -5.90
C ASP A 149 -17.00 19.36 -6.38
N PRO A 150 -17.34 19.93 -7.56
CA PRO A 150 -18.64 20.59 -7.74
C PRO A 150 -19.83 19.62 -7.77
N ASN A 151 -19.63 18.35 -8.10
CA ASN A 151 -20.65 17.31 -8.08
C ASN A 151 -20.13 16.03 -7.40
N GLY A 152 -21.03 15.14 -6.98
CA GLY A 152 -20.68 13.85 -6.37
C GLY A 152 -21.29 13.64 -4.99
N THR A 153 -22.02 12.54 -4.82
CA THR A 153 -22.66 12.21 -3.53
C THR A 153 -21.68 11.51 -2.59
N PHE A 154 -20.71 10.78 -3.13
CA PHE A 154 -19.65 10.11 -2.38
C PHE A 154 -18.47 11.06 -2.20
N CYS A 155 -18.64 12.02 -1.29
CA CYS A 155 -17.78 13.20 -1.16
C CYS A 155 -16.83 13.13 0.04
N ASN A 156 -17.15 12.30 1.05
CA ASN A 156 -16.43 12.28 2.31
C ASN A 156 -15.60 11.00 2.39
N TRP A 157 -14.30 11.18 2.63
CA TRP A 157 -13.31 10.12 2.59
C TRP A 157 -12.70 9.94 3.97
N THR A 158 -12.99 8.79 4.58
CA THR A 158 -12.47 8.45 5.91
C THR A 158 -11.30 7.48 5.76
N ALA A 159 -10.18 7.80 6.39
CA ALA A 159 -9.06 6.88 6.53
C ALA A 159 -9.37 5.78 7.55
N VAL A 160 -9.10 4.54 7.20
CA VAL A 160 -9.25 3.38 8.09
C VAL A 160 -8.15 2.36 7.82
N GLY A 161 -7.84 1.52 8.79
CA GLY A 161 -6.92 0.42 8.62
C GLY A 161 -6.77 -0.45 9.85
N VAL A 162 -5.99 -1.51 9.71
CA VAL A 162 -5.77 -2.51 10.74
C VAL A 162 -4.35 -3.06 10.67
N SER A 163 -3.73 -3.29 11.82
CA SER A 163 -2.50 -4.07 11.94
C SER A 163 -2.82 -5.54 12.15
N PHE A 164 -1.97 -6.41 11.63
CA PHE A 164 -2.11 -7.86 11.83
C PHE A 164 -0.75 -8.54 11.92
N ASN A 165 -0.77 -9.77 12.43
CA ASN A 165 0.40 -10.65 12.43
C ASN A 165 0.26 -11.68 11.32
N GLY A 166 1.37 -12.03 10.68
CA GLY A 166 1.42 -12.98 9.57
C GLY A 166 1.63 -12.29 8.23
N ILE A 167 1.54 -13.07 7.15
CA ILE A 167 1.69 -12.61 5.77
C ILE A 167 0.34 -12.75 5.08
N ALA A 168 -0.32 -11.62 4.84
CA ALA A 168 -1.54 -11.54 4.05
C ALA A 168 -1.22 -11.70 2.55
N LYS A 169 -2.15 -12.28 1.80
CA LYS A 169 -2.04 -12.50 0.35
C LYS A 169 -3.25 -12.03 -0.42
N SER A 170 -4.40 -11.89 0.23
CA SER A 170 -5.58 -11.34 -0.41
C SER A 170 -6.42 -10.48 0.52
N VAL A 171 -7.21 -9.61 -0.10
CA VAL A 171 -8.21 -8.77 0.55
C VAL A 171 -9.53 -8.92 -0.18
N ASP A 172 -10.59 -9.17 0.58
CA ASP A 172 -11.98 -9.17 0.12
C ASP A 172 -12.67 -7.90 0.60
N PHE A 173 -13.08 -7.04 -0.35
CA PHE A 173 -13.69 -5.76 -0.02
C PHE A 173 -15.16 -5.86 0.42
N GLY A 174 -15.80 -7.02 0.22
CA GLY A 174 -17.04 -7.52 0.83
C GLY A 174 -18.29 -6.62 0.80
N GLY A 175 -19.47 -7.18 0.50
CA GLY A 175 -20.77 -6.66 0.98
C GLY A 175 -21.18 -5.22 0.61
N THR A 176 -20.46 -4.53 -0.28
CA THR A 176 -20.66 -3.10 -0.61
C THR A 176 -20.92 -2.85 -2.08
N THR A 177 -21.48 -3.84 -2.79
CA THR A 177 -21.82 -3.72 -4.21
C THR A 177 -22.56 -2.42 -4.49
N ASN A 178 -21.96 -1.54 -5.28
CA ASN A 178 -22.48 -0.23 -5.65
C ASN A 178 -22.82 0.70 -4.47
N GLN A 179 -22.17 0.55 -3.32
CA GLN A 179 -22.40 1.34 -2.10
C GLN A 179 -21.13 1.90 -1.46
N THR A 180 -19.93 1.52 -1.92
CA THR A 180 -18.66 2.02 -1.38
C THR A 180 -17.65 2.24 -2.49
N ALA A 181 -16.92 3.36 -2.39
CA ALA A 181 -15.72 3.63 -3.15
C ALA A 181 -14.49 3.58 -2.23
N TYR A 182 -13.39 3.06 -2.75
CA TYR A 182 -12.12 2.87 -2.03
C TYR A 182 -10.99 3.55 -2.81
N ASP A 183 -10.09 4.21 -2.10
CA ASP A 183 -8.97 4.91 -2.70
C ASP A 183 -7.72 4.85 -1.81
N ASN A 184 -6.55 5.05 -2.39
CA ASN A 184 -5.23 4.91 -1.77
C ASN A 184 -5.13 3.61 -0.95
N VAL A 185 -5.51 2.49 -1.58
CA VAL A 185 -5.42 1.17 -0.98
C VAL A 185 -3.96 0.88 -0.67
N THR A 186 -3.64 0.81 0.61
CA THR A 186 -2.29 0.75 1.15
C THR A 186 -2.06 -0.58 1.87
N PHE A 187 -1.01 -1.30 1.49
CA PHE A 187 -0.59 -2.52 2.17
C PHE A 187 0.88 -2.46 2.59
N GLY A 188 1.19 -3.09 3.71
CA GLY A 188 2.44 -2.84 4.45
C GLY A 188 2.32 -1.72 5.51
N ALA A 189 1.12 -1.16 5.70
CA ALA A 189 0.83 -0.15 6.72
C ALA A 189 -0.64 -0.19 7.17
N ALA A 190 -0.87 0.08 8.46
CA ALA A 190 -2.22 0.15 9.06
C ALA A 190 -2.84 1.56 9.01
N THR A 191 -2.11 2.53 8.47
CA THR A 191 -2.59 3.88 8.21
C THR A 191 -2.34 4.19 6.74
N PRO A 192 -3.36 4.66 6.00
CA PRO A 192 -3.24 4.83 4.57
C PRO A 192 -2.31 5.98 4.24
N CYS A 193 -1.64 5.87 3.11
CA CYS A 193 -0.80 6.94 2.61
C CYS A 193 -1.67 8.05 2.00
N GLY A 194 -1.33 9.30 2.32
CA GLY A 194 -2.06 10.45 1.80
C GLY A 194 -1.66 10.79 0.34
N PRO A 195 -2.28 11.81 -0.26
CA PRO A 195 -1.98 12.27 -1.63
C PRO A 195 -0.51 12.62 -1.87
N ASN A 196 0.25 12.93 -0.81
CA ASN A 196 1.68 13.26 -0.89
C ASN A 196 2.59 12.04 -0.63
N GLY A 197 2.04 10.83 -0.76
CA GLY A 197 2.73 9.56 -0.52
C GLY A 197 2.74 9.13 0.94
N CYS A 198 3.37 7.97 1.17
CA CYS A 198 3.65 7.48 2.51
C CYS A 198 4.74 8.37 3.11
N THR A 199 4.48 9.09 4.20
CA THR A 199 5.59 9.70 4.95
C THR A 199 6.46 8.56 5.43
N GLU A 200 7.58 8.32 4.77
CA GLU A 200 8.46 7.21 5.07
C GLU A 200 8.78 7.22 6.56
N VAL A 201 8.63 6.06 7.20
CA VAL A 201 9.17 5.82 8.53
C VAL A 201 10.62 6.31 8.52
N PRO A 202 11.06 7.10 9.51
CA PRO A 202 12.41 7.67 9.53
C PRO A 202 13.43 6.61 9.18
N GLU A 203 14.29 6.89 8.18
CA GLU A 203 15.26 5.94 7.66
C GLU A 203 15.89 5.11 8.78
N PRO A 204 15.93 3.77 8.64
CA PRO A 204 16.25 2.92 9.78
C PRO A 204 17.61 3.33 10.33
N ALA A 205 17.71 3.43 11.66
CA ALA A 205 18.90 3.86 12.38
C ALA A 205 20.19 3.12 11.97
N SER A 206 20.07 2.01 11.24
CA SER A 206 21.13 1.35 10.49
C SER A 206 21.90 2.25 9.53
N LEU A 207 21.30 3.22 8.83
CA LEU A 207 22.04 4.15 7.98
C LEU A 207 22.86 5.15 8.81
N ALA A 208 22.29 5.65 9.90
CA ALA A 208 23.03 6.45 10.87
C ALA A 208 24.17 5.65 11.53
N LEU A 209 23.93 4.40 11.92
CA LEU A 209 24.93 3.50 12.51
C LEU A 209 26.02 3.09 11.50
N LEU A 210 25.67 2.86 10.24
CA LEU A 210 26.61 2.59 9.16
C LEU A 210 27.50 3.82 8.91
N GLY A 211 26.89 5.01 8.84
CA GLY A 211 27.61 6.28 8.73
C GLY A 211 28.55 6.52 9.92
N LEU A 212 28.08 6.31 11.15
CA LEU A 212 28.89 6.42 12.36
C LEU A 212 30.01 5.37 12.42
N GLY A 213 29.74 4.14 11.98
CA GLY A 213 30.73 3.06 11.89
C GLY A 213 31.85 3.38 10.89
N LEU A 214 31.49 3.86 9.70
CA LEU A 214 32.45 4.29 8.68
C LEU A 214 33.27 5.50 9.15
N ALA A 215 32.64 6.49 9.80
CA ALA A 215 33.33 7.62 10.40
C ALA A 215 34.32 7.16 11.48
N GLY A 216 33.89 6.28 12.39
CA GLY A 216 34.74 5.70 13.44
C GLY A 216 35.97 4.97 12.89
N LEU A 217 35.81 4.18 11.82
CA LEU A 217 36.91 3.51 11.13
C LEU A 217 37.87 4.51 10.45
N GLY A 218 37.35 5.59 9.87
CA GLY A 218 38.14 6.66 9.28
C GLY A 218 39.00 7.41 10.31
N PHE A 219 38.43 7.77 11.45
CA PHE A 219 39.17 8.42 12.55
C PHE A 219 40.17 7.48 13.23
N GLY A 220 39.85 6.18 13.32
CA GLY A 220 40.77 5.17 13.85
C GLY A 220 42.04 4.99 13.02
N ARG A 221 41.94 5.09 11.68
CA ARG A 221 43.10 5.00 10.78
C ARG A 221 44.04 6.20 10.87
N ARG A 222 43.53 7.41 11.13
CA ARG A 222 44.36 8.63 11.28
C ARG A 222 45.24 8.64 12.52
N LYS A 223 44.90 7.89 13.57
CA LYS A 223 45.72 7.79 14.79
C LYS A 223 46.88 6.78 14.69
N ARG A 224 46.97 6.01 13.61
CA ARG A 224 48.02 5.00 13.40
C ARG A 224 48.99 5.34 12.26
N ALA A 225 48.85 6.51 11.63
CA ALA A 225 49.80 7.05 10.66
C ALA A 225 50.73 8.07 11.34
#